data_AF-A0A2H0PNT7-F1
#
_entry.id   AF-A0A2H0PNT7-F1
#
_cell.length_a   1.000
_cell.length_b   1.000
_cell.length_c   1.000
_cell.angle_alpha   90.00
_cell.angle_beta   90.00
_cell.angle_gamma   90.00
#
_symmetry.space_group_name_H-M   'P 1'
#
loop_
_entity.id
_entity.type
_entity.pdbx_description
1 polymer ?
#
loop_
_entity_poly.entity_id
_entity_poly.type
_entity_poly.pdbx_seq_one_letter_code
_entity_poly.pdbx_strand_id
1 'polypeptide(L)'
;MGPLRKGKELRPHAKWGIYSKISGDRNLPTDERRRWLNDQASWLWNESDIITRSIYPIWLEGEPNWPRVRDLMFDKVGEAVRLANNARLQTGKRPMVFSYLSSRVAPGPSQFVGEWLTSKQIENQLQHSLLGGADGAIFWENARDNAPPNPTEEEYIEFLNTAVKSALVKLKLGAWK
;
A
#
# COMPACT_ATOMS: atom_id res chain seq x y z
N MET A 1 24.23 4.62 -14.64
CA MET A 1 23.66 5.22 -13.42
C MET A 1 22.14 5.13 -13.49
N GLY A 2 21.48 4.48 -12.54
CA GLY A 2 20.03 4.23 -12.61
C GLY A 2 19.16 5.47 -12.32
N PRO A 3 17.87 5.45 -12.69
CA PRO A 3 16.94 6.58 -12.49
C PRO A 3 16.82 7.02 -11.02
N LEU A 4 16.81 6.07 -10.08
CA LEU A 4 16.75 6.37 -8.64
C LEU A 4 17.96 7.17 -8.17
N ARG A 5 19.18 6.73 -8.55
CA ARG A 5 20.41 7.48 -8.21
C ARG A 5 20.37 8.89 -8.77
N LYS A 6 19.95 9.06 -10.03
CA LYS A 6 19.81 10.39 -10.64
C LYS A 6 18.79 11.27 -9.90
N GLY A 7 17.65 10.70 -9.51
CA GLY A 7 16.64 11.39 -8.71
C GLY A 7 17.20 11.88 -7.38
N LYS A 8 17.92 11.00 -6.66
CA LYS A 8 18.56 11.33 -5.38
C LYS A 8 19.62 12.41 -5.52
N GLU A 9 20.44 12.39 -6.57
CA GLU A 9 21.39 13.47 -6.85
C GLU A 9 20.71 14.81 -7.10
N LEU A 10 19.63 14.81 -7.89
CA LEU A 10 18.91 16.04 -8.23
C LEU A 10 18.07 16.57 -7.08
N ARG A 11 17.61 15.70 -6.16
CA ARG A 11 16.75 16.03 -5.02
C ARG A 11 17.21 15.24 -3.78
N PRO A 12 18.34 15.61 -3.16
CA PRO A 12 18.99 14.81 -2.09
C PRO A 12 18.19 14.72 -0.79
N HIS A 13 17.22 15.61 -0.59
CA HIS A 13 16.35 15.59 0.58
C HIS A 13 15.05 14.80 0.36
N ALA A 14 14.70 14.48 -0.89
CA ALA A 14 13.52 13.68 -1.19
C ALA A 14 13.77 12.20 -0.87
N LYS A 15 12.70 11.47 -0.53
CA LYS A 15 12.72 10.02 -0.31
C LYS A 15 12.29 9.33 -1.59
N TRP A 16 13.19 8.58 -2.21
CA TRP A 16 12.96 7.96 -3.50
C TRP A 16 12.61 6.48 -3.38
N GLY A 17 11.69 6.03 -4.23
CA GLY A 17 11.32 4.62 -4.39
C GLY A 17 10.51 4.46 -5.67
N ILE A 18 10.18 3.21 -6.00
CA ILE A 18 9.34 2.91 -7.17
C ILE A 18 8.00 2.35 -6.70
N TYR A 19 6.91 2.83 -7.29
CA TYR A 19 5.57 2.36 -7.02
C TYR A 19 5.44 0.84 -7.25
N SER A 20 5.16 0.10 -6.18
CA SER A 20 4.68 -1.29 -6.15
C SER A 20 5.39 -2.28 -7.09
N LYS A 21 6.73 -2.24 -7.17
CA LYS A 21 7.54 -3.14 -8.01
C LYS A 21 7.82 -4.53 -7.41
N ILE A 22 7.27 -4.83 -6.24
CA ILE A 22 7.39 -6.15 -5.61
C ILE A 22 6.65 -7.19 -6.47
N SER A 23 7.37 -8.23 -6.90
CA SER A 23 6.80 -9.40 -7.59
C SER A 23 5.73 -10.03 -6.71
N GLY A 24 4.55 -10.20 -7.28
CA GLY A 24 3.35 -10.55 -6.54
C GLY A 24 2.20 -10.82 -7.49
N ASP A 25 1.40 -11.83 -7.19
CA ASP A 25 0.05 -11.86 -7.71
C ASP A 25 -0.80 -10.85 -6.94
N ARG A 26 -1.81 -10.27 -7.57
CA ARG A 26 -2.77 -9.42 -6.86
C ARG A 26 -3.70 -10.26 -5.99
N ASN A 27 -3.99 -11.50 -6.42
CA ASN A 27 -5.04 -12.37 -5.90
C ASN A 27 -4.52 -13.53 -5.04
N LEU A 28 -3.21 -13.71 -4.96
CA LEU A 28 -2.55 -14.79 -4.23
C LEU A 28 -1.52 -14.23 -3.26
N PRO A 29 -1.28 -14.93 -2.14
CA PRO A 29 -0.14 -14.65 -1.27
C PRO A 29 1.20 -14.74 -2.01
N THR A 30 2.22 -14.12 -1.44
CA THR A 30 3.58 -14.12 -1.96
C THR A 30 4.22 -15.49 -1.70
N ASP A 31 4.21 -16.34 -2.74
CA ASP A 31 4.86 -17.65 -2.73
C ASP A 31 6.40 -17.57 -2.74
N GLU A 32 7.05 -18.72 -2.51
CA GLU A 32 8.52 -18.82 -2.42
C GLU A 32 9.23 -18.38 -3.71
N ARG A 33 8.66 -18.71 -4.88
CA ARG A 33 9.23 -18.30 -6.16
C ARG A 33 9.23 -16.77 -6.29
N ARG A 34 8.14 -16.12 -5.90
CA ARG A 34 8.03 -14.65 -5.91
C ARG A 34 8.96 -14.01 -4.90
N ARG A 35 9.10 -14.58 -3.69
CA ARG A 35 10.07 -14.13 -2.69
C ARG A 35 11.50 -14.20 -3.23
N TRP A 36 11.86 -15.33 -3.86
CA TRP A 36 13.16 -15.49 -4.50
C TRP A 36 13.40 -14.43 -5.59
N LEU A 37 12.41 -14.18 -6.47
CA LEU A 37 12.51 -13.12 -7.48
C LEU A 37 12.69 -11.73 -6.86
N ASN A 38 12.00 -11.44 -5.76
CA ASN A 38 12.16 -10.19 -5.04
C ASN A 38 13.57 -10.08 -4.44
N ASP A 39 14.14 -11.16 -3.92
CA ASP A 39 15.49 -11.18 -3.37
C ASP A 39 16.56 -10.93 -4.46
N GLN A 40 16.35 -11.42 -5.68
CA GLN A 40 17.22 -11.10 -6.84
C GLN A 40 17.20 -9.61 -7.20
N ALA A 41 16.16 -8.87 -6.79
CA ALA A 41 16.06 -7.42 -6.96
C ALA A 41 16.65 -6.61 -5.78
N SER A 42 17.51 -7.22 -4.95
CA SER A 42 18.15 -6.53 -3.81
C SER A 42 18.86 -5.22 -4.18
N TRP A 43 19.41 -5.12 -5.40
CA TRP A 43 19.98 -3.88 -5.93
C TRP A 43 18.98 -2.71 -5.92
N LEU A 44 17.70 -2.97 -6.18
CA LEU A 44 16.65 -1.95 -6.20
C LEU A 44 16.29 -1.53 -4.76
N TRP A 45 16.16 -2.51 -3.86
CA TRP A 45 15.79 -2.25 -2.47
C TRP A 45 16.88 -1.51 -1.72
N ASN A 46 18.16 -1.82 -1.99
CA ASN A 46 19.32 -1.13 -1.43
C ASN A 46 19.49 0.31 -1.95
N GLU A 47 18.87 0.67 -3.08
CA GLU A 47 18.90 2.04 -3.62
C GLU A 47 17.70 2.90 -3.17
N SER A 48 16.62 2.26 -2.72
CA SER A 48 15.34 2.90 -2.41
C SER A 48 15.31 3.43 -0.97
N ASP A 49 14.96 4.70 -0.76
CA ASP A 49 14.72 5.24 0.58
C ASP A 49 13.35 4.79 1.13
N ILE A 50 12.40 4.53 0.22
CA ILE A 50 11.07 3.99 0.53
C ILE A 50 10.78 2.76 -0.33
N ILE A 51 10.22 1.71 0.28
CA ILE A 51 9.58 0.60 -0.40
C ILE A 51 8.08 0.81 -0.31
N THR A 52 7.40 0.73 -1.46
CA THR A 52 5.97 0.95 -1.51
C THR A 52 5.25 -0.29 -2.03
N ARG A 53 4.07 -0.57 -1.47
CA ARG A 53 3.25 -1.70 -1.90
C ARG A 53 1.78 -1.31 -1.97
N SER A 54 1.16 -1.50 -3.13
CA SER A 54 -0.29 -1.38 -3.23
C SER A 54 -0.96 -2.56 -2.52
N ILE A 55 -1.90 -2.22 -1.64
CA ILE A 55 -2.73 -3.18 -0.91
C ILE A 55 -4.21 -2.96 -1.20
N TYR A 56 -4.53 -2.40 -2.38
CA TYR A 56 -5.91 -2.13 -2.76
C TYR A 56 -6.76 -3.40 -2.60
N PRO A 57 -7.97 -3.29 -2.03
CA PRO A 57 -8.93 -4.39 -2.04
C PRO A 57 -9.17 -4.83 -3.47
N ILE A 58 -9.36 -6.12 -3.69
CA ILE A 58 -9.60 -6.68 -5.02
C ILE A 58 -10.88 -7.52 -5.00
N TRP A 59 -11.56 -7.57 -6.15
CA TRP A 59 -12.61 -8.55 -6.38
C TRP A 59 -12.02 -9.95 -6.45
N LEU A 60 -12.58 -10.87 -5.66
CA LEU A 60 -12.24 -12.28 -5.71
C LEU A 60 -13.51 -13.06 -6.04
N GLU A 61 -13.55 -13.74 -7.18
CA GLU A 61 -14.68 -14.63 -7.51
C GLU A 61 -16.04 -13.92 -7.58
N GLY A 62 -16.06 -12.64 -7.99
CA GLY A 62 -17.30 -11.88 -8.20
C GLY A 62 -17.84 -11.12 -6.98
N GLU A 63 -17.25 -11.30 -5.79
CA GLU A 63 -17.54 -10.52 -4.58
C GLU A 63 -16.27 -10.17 -3.79
N PRO A 64 -16.23 -9.10 -3.01
CA PRO A 64 -15.11 -8.87 -2.10
C PRO A 64 -15.20 -9.86 -0.93
N ASN A 65 -14.49 -10.99 -1.02
CA ASN A 65 -14.24 -11.87 0.13
C ASN A 65 -13.30 -11.15 1.12
N TRP A 66 -13.88 -10.29 1.97
CA TRP A 66 -13.16 -9.40 2.88
C TRP A 66 -12.14 -10.12 3.78
N PRO A 67 -12.44 -11.29 4.38
CA PRO A 67 -11.44 -12.07 5.10
C PRO A 67 -10.21 -12.43 4.26
N ARG A 68 -10.40 -12.94 3.03
CA ARG A 68 -9.27 -13.27 2.15
C ARG A 68 -8.53 -12.03 1.66
N VAL A 69 -9.25 -10.97 1.31
CA VAL A 69 -8.66 -9.67 0.93
C VAL A 69 -7.76 -9.14 2.05
N ARG A 70 -8.23 -9.23 3.29
CA ARG A 70 -7.49 -8.84 4.48
C ARG A 70 -6.18 -9.60 4.65
N ASP A 71 -6.23 -10.92 4.50
CA ASP A 71 -5.03 -11.77 4.63
C ASP A 71 -4.02 -11.47 3.51
N LEU A 72 -4.50 -11.18 2.29
CA LEU A 72 -3.66 -10.72 1.19
C LEU A 72 -3.02 -9.35 1.44
N MET A 73 -3.73 -8.42 2.09
CA MET A 73 -3.15 -7.14 2.50
C MET A 73 -2.01 -7.37 3.49
N PHE A 74 -2.23 -8.19 4.53
CA PHE A 74 -1.18 -8.52 5.50
C PHE A 74 0.05 -9.15 4.85
N ASP A 75 -0.13 -10.14 3.97
CA ASP A 75 1.00 -10.77 3.28
C ASP A 75 1.78 -9.77 2.42
N LYS A 76 1.08 -8.91 1.67
CA LYS A 76 1.71 -7.87 0.83
C LYS A 76 2.53 -6.88 1.65
N VAL A 77 1.99 -6.43 2.79
CA VAL A 77 2.73 -5.55 3.72
C VAL A 77 3.92 -6.29 4.30
N GLY A 78 3.72 -7.52 4.78
CA GLY A 78 4.75 -8.35 5.37
C GLY A 78 5.92 -8.60 4.42
N GLU A 79 5.66 -8.83 3.13
CA GLU A 79 6.72 -8.97 2.13
C GLU A 79 7.49 -7.66 1.92
N ALA A 80 6.81 -6.51 1.87
CA ALA A 80 7.49 -5.21 1.77
C ALA A 80 8.39 -4.94 2.99
N VAL A 81 7.92 -5.27 4.19
CA VAL A 81 8.69 -5.17 5.44
C VAL A 81 9.87 -6.13 5.45
N ARG A 82 9.69 -7.37 4.98
CA ARG A 82 10.79 -8.34 4.84
C ARG A 82 11.90 -7.80 3.93
N LEU A 83 11.52 -7.26 2.77
CA LEU A 83 12.48 -6.67 1.83
C LEU A 83 13.18 -5.44 2.41
N ALA A 84 12.47 -4.59 3.13
CA ALA A 84 13.07 -3.44 3.81
C ALA A 84 14.09 -3.88 4.86
N ASN A 85 13.78 -4.89 5.66
CA ASN A 85 14.68 -5.41 6.70
C ASN A 85 15.93 -6.08 6.12
N ASN A 86 15.81 -6.70 4.95
CA ASN A 86 16.94 -7.31 4.24
C ASN A 86 17.78 -6.29 3.46
N ALA A 87 17.21 -5.13 3.14
CA ALA A 87 17.92 -4.04 2.47
C ALA A 87 18.80 -3.27 3.46
N ARG A 88 19.98 -2.84 2.98
CA ARG A 88 20.90 -1.98 3.73
C ARG A 88 21.23 -0.76 2.89
N LEU A 89 20.67 0.39 3.27
CA LEU A 89 21.07 1.66 2.68
C LEU A 89 22.52 1.97 3.09
N GLN A 90 23.21 2.81 2.30
CA GLN A 90 24.56 3.29 2.63
C GLN A 90 24.64 3.97 4.01
N THR A 91 23.51 4.47 4.52
CA THR A 91 23.38 5.08 5.85
C THR A 91 23.27 4.06 6.99
N GLY A 92 23.25 2.75 6.69
CA GLY A 92 23.00 1.67 7.65
C GLY A 92 21.52 1.49 8.04
N LYS A 93 20.64 2.41 7.63
CA LYS A 93 19.19 2.35 7.89
C LYS A 93 18.48 1.46 6.87
N ARG A 94 17.34 0.88 7.26
CA ARG A 94 16.42 0.23 6.31
C ARG A 94 15.59 1.27 5.55
N PRO A 95 15.12 0.96 4.33
CA PRO A 95 14.08 1.74 3.67
C PRO A 95 12.81 1.82 4.53
N MET A 96 12.08 2.93 4.43
CA MET A 96 10.74 3.03 5.03
C MET A 96 9.73 2.27 4.18
N VAL A 97 8.70 1.70 4.80
CA VAL A 97 7.63 0.97 4.12
C VAL A 97 6.35 1.78 4.15
N PHE A 98 5.80 2.09 2.99
CA PHE A 98 4.52 2.77 2.85
C PHE A 98 3.55 1.94 2.00
N SER A 99 2.38 1.64 2.56
CA SER A 99 1.33 0.98 1.80
C SER A 99 0.51 1.98 1.01
N TYR A 100 0.27 1.70 -0.26
CA TYR A 100 -0.70 2.45 -1.05
C TYR A 100 -2.10 1.93 -0.79
N LEU A 101 -2.97 2.82 -0.31
CA LEU A 101 -4.39 2.60 -0.03
C LEU A 101 -5.23 3.29 -1.10
N SER A 102 -6.46 2.82 -1.27
CA SER A 102 -7.45 3.46 -2.15
C SER A 102 -8.80 3.52 -1.44
N SER A 103 -9.62 4.50 -1.80
CA SER A 103 -11.02 4.58 -1.39
C SER A 103 -11.93 3.65 -2.19
N ARG A 104 -11.39 2.91 -3.16
CA ARG A 104 -12.14 1.99 -4.01
C ARG A 104 -11.56 0.60 -3.99
N VAL A 105 -12.41 -0.37 -4.30
CA VAL A 105 -11.95 -1.70 -4.71
C VAL A 105 -11.21 -1.54 -6.04
N ALA A 106 -10.07 -2.21 -6.22
CA ALA A 106 -9.39 -2.22 -7.50
C ALA A 106 -10.33 -2.80 -8.58
N PRO A 107 -10.41 -2.18 -9.77
CA PRO A 107 -11.30 -2.63 -10.83
C PRO A 107 -11.04 -4.10 -11.17
N GLY A 108 -12.12 -4.88 -11.21
CA GLY A 108 -12.08 -6.25 -11.73
C GLY A 108 -11.89 -6.27 -13.25
N PRO A 109 -11.73 -7.45 -13.86
CA PRO A 109 -11.51 -7.59 -15.31
C PRO A 109 -12.61 -6.95 -16.17
N SER A 110 -13.83 -6.80 -15.62
CA SER A 110 -15.03 -6.31 -16.30
C SER A 110 -15.47 -4.91 -15.87
N GLN A 111 -14.79 -4.26 -14.92
CA GLN A 111 -15.20 -2.96 -14.39
C GLN A 111 -14.12 -1.90 -14.68
N PHE A 112 -14.54 -0.75 -15.21
CA PHE A 112 -13.64 0.39 -15.45
C PHE A 112 -13.38 1.23 -14.20
N VAL A 113 -14.31 1.19 -13.24
CA VAL A 113 -14.26 1.90 -11.96
C VAL A 113 -14.71 0.93 -10.88
N GLY A 114 -13.93 0.80 -9.82
CA GLY A 114 -14.32 -0.05 -8.68
C GLY A 114 -15.26 0.66 -7.71
N GLU A 115 -15.98 -0.14 -6.93
CA GLU A 115 -16.91 0.36 -5.91
C GLU A 115 -16.20 1.14 -4.82
N TRP A 116 -16.91 2.15 -4.30
CA TRP A 116 -16.49 2.88 -3.12
C TRP A 116 -16.45 1.97 -1.90
N LEU A 117 -15.38 2.13 -1.11
CA LEU A 117 -15.27 1.50 0.17
C LEU A 117 -16.11 2.25 1.20
N THR A 118 -16.53 1.54 2.24
CA THR A 118 -17.04 2.13 3.47
C THR A 118 -15.89 2.71 4.30
N SER A 119 -16.19 3.65 5.21
CA SER A 119 -15.17 4.21 6.11
C SER A 119 -14.53 3.10 6.97
N LYS A 120 -15.29 2.04 7.29
CA LYS A 120 -14.77 0.88 8.02
C LYS A 120 -13.78 0.06 7.19
N GLN A 121 -13.99 -0.09 5.88
CA GLN A 121 -13.05 -0.78 5.00
C GLN A 121 -11.75 0.02 4.79
N ILE A 122 -11.82 1.36 4.75
CA ILE A 122 -10.61 2.20 4.77
C ILE A 122 -9.87 2.12 6.11
N GLU A 123 -10.61 2.20 7.23
CA GLU A 123 -10.03 2.00 8.55
C GLU A 123 -9.29 0.66 8.61
N ASN A 124 -9.92 -0.41 8.08
CA ASN A 124 -9.29 -1.72 8.00
C ASN A 124 -8.02 -1.66 7.15
N GLN A 125 -8.03 -1.10 5.93
CA GLN A 125 -6.80 -0.99 5.13
C GLN A 125 -5.64 -0.33 5.90
N LEU A 126 -5.92 0.78 6.59
CA LEU A 126 -4.92 1.49 7.37
C LEU A 126 -4.44 0.66 8.57
N GLN A 127 -5.35 -0.01 9.27
CA GLN A 127 -5.02 -0.94 10.35
C GLN A 127 -4.11 -2.08 9.85
N HIS A 128 -4.40 -2.67 8.69
CA HIS A 128 -3.63 -3.77 8.12
C HIS A 128 -2.23 -3.34 7.69
N SER A 129 -2.11 -2.15 7.11
CA SER A 129 -0.82 -1.54 6.83
C SER A 129 0.03 -1.39 8.09
N LEU A 130 -0.54 -0.81 9.14
CA LEU A 130 0.21 -0.47 10.35
C LEU A 130 0.50 -1.71 11.22
N LEU A 131 -0.47 -2.61 11.40
CA LEU A 131 -0.25 -3.89 12.10
C LEU A 131 0.73 -4.81 11.37
N GLY A 132 0.78 -4.72 10.03
CA GLY A 132 1.75 -5.45 9.21
C GLY A 132 3.18 -4.90 9.32
N GLY A 133 3.39 -3.80 10.05
CA GLY A 133 4.71 -3.22 10.30
C GLY A 133 5.15 -2.15 9.28
N ALA A 134 4.22 -1.62 8.47
CA ALA A 134 4.53 -0.47 7.63
C ALA A 134 4.80 0.79 8.49
N ASP A 135 5.68 1.66 8.01
CA ASP A 135 6.00 2.94 8.67
C ASP A 135 4.94 4.02 8.39
N GLY A 136 4.09 3.79 7.38
CA GLY A 136 2.98 4.67 7.05
C GLY A 136 2.14 4.17 5.89
N ALA A 137 1.26 5.04 5.41
CA ALA A 137 0.38 4.77 4.30
C ALA A 137 0.29 5.99 3.38
N ILE A 138 0.07 5.74 2.08
CA ILE A 138 -0.18 6.75 1.05
C ILE A 138 -1.58 6.50 0.51
N PHE A 139 -2.46 7.47 0.68
CA PHE A 139 -3.79 7.41 0.07
C PHE A 139 -3.68 7.89 -1.38
N TRP A 140 -4.05 7.04 -2.34
CA TRP A 140 -3.98 7.37 -3.76
C TRP A 140 -5.34 7.25 -4.41
N GLU A 141 -5.68 8.27 -5.18
CA GLU A 141 -6.88 8.33 -5.99
C GLU A 141 -6.56 8.66 -7.43
N ASN A 142 -7.37 8.12 -8.33
CA ASN A 142 -7.32 8.48 -9.73
C ASN A 142 -8.17 9.74 -9.96
N ALA A 143 -7.60 10.77 -10.59
CA ALA A 143 -8.35 11.99 -10.90
C ALA A 143 -9.61 11.74 -11.75
N ARG A 144 -9.63 10.65 -12.53
CA ARG A 144 -10.81 10.24 -13.32
C ARG A 144 -11.93 9.68 -12.46
N ASP A 145 -11.60 9.18 -11.28
CA ASP A 145 -12.54 8.60 -10.32
C ASP A 145 -13.22 9.68 -9.46
N ASN A 146 -13.06 10.96 -9.85
CA ASN A 146 -13.76 12.14 -9.31
C ASN A 146 -14.86 12.66 -10.27
N ALA A 147 -15.15 11.97 -11.39
CA ALA A 147 -16.21 12.36 -12.33
C ALA A 147 -17.59 11.74 -11.96
N PRO A 148 -18.71 12.49 -11.96
CA PRO A 148 -20.02 12.02 -11.49
C PRO A 148 -20.43 10.60 -11.97
N PRO A 149 -21.14 9.78 -11.16
CA PRO A 149 -21.80 10.09 -9.89
C PRO A 149 -20.93 9.76 -8.66
N ASN A 150 -19.93 10.60 -8.41
CA ASN A 150 -19.05 10.47 -7.26
C ASN A 150 -19.47 11.42 -6.14
N PRO A 151 -19.12 11.10 -4.89
CA PRO A 151 -19.28 12.02 -3.77
C PRO A 151 -18.68 13.38 -4.12
N THR A 152 -19.27 14.45 -3.60
CA THR A 152 -18.65 15.78 -3.67
C THR A 152 -17.30 15.76 -2.97
N GLU A 153 -16.47 16.78 -3.23
CA GLU A 153 -15.18 16.91 -2.55
C GLU A 153 -15.36 16.92 -1.02
N GLU A 154 -16.39 17.60 -0.52
CA GLU A 154 -16.73 17.66 0.91
C GLU A 154 -17.11 16.28 1.47
N GLU A 155 -17.98 15.55 0.78
CA GLU A 155 -18.40 14.20 1.18
C GLU A 155 -17.20 13.25 1.22
N TYR A 156 -16.29 13.34 0.25
CA TYR A 156 -15.07 12.55 0.19
C TYR A 156 -14.10 12.91 1.33
N ILE A 157 -13.90 14.21 1.61
CA ILE A 157 -13.07 14.69 2.71
C ILE A 157 -13.62 14.21 4.06
N GLU A 158 -14.93 14.32 4.28
CA GLU A 158 -15.57 13.86 5.52
C GLU A 158 -15.42 12.35 5.69
N PHE A 159 -15.64 11.60 4.62
CA PHE A 159 -15.49 10.16 4.57
C PHE A 159 -14.06 9.71 4.94
N LEU A 160 -13.03 10.34 4.34
CA LEU A 160 -11.63 10.07 4.69
C LEU A 160 -11.30 10.48 6.12
N ASN A 161 -11.72 11.67 6.54
CA ASN A 161 -11.48 12.18 7.87
C ASN A 161 -12.05 11.24 8.94
N THR A 162 -13.25 10.71 8.72
CA THR A 162 -13.89 9.76 9.61
C THR A 162 -13.07 8.47 9.72
N ALA A 163 -12.67 7.89 8.58
CA ALA A 163 -11.88 6.66 8.56
C ALA A 163 -10.49 6.83 9.21
N VAL A 164 -9.78 7.91 8.86
CA VAL A 164 -8.43 8.20 9.37
C VAL A 164 -8.47 8.53 10.86
N LYS A 165 -9.40 9.38 11.31
CA LYS A 165 -9.55 9.70 12.75
C LYS A 165 -9.85 8.44 13.56
N SER A 166 -10.79 7.61 13.10
CA SER A 166 -11.13 6.36 13.77
C SER A 166 -9.92 5.43 13.89
N ALA A 167 -9.16 5.25 12.80
CA ALA A 167 -7.96 4.43 12.81
C ALA A 167 -6.88 4.98 13.77
N LEU A 168 -6.60 6.28 13.74
CA LEU A 168 -5.60 6.91 14.61
C LEU A 168 -5.97 6.83 16.09
N VAL A 169 -7.25 7.03 16.42
CA VAL A 169 -7.74 6.89 17.81
C VAL A 169 -7.51 5.46 18.30
N LYS A 170 -7.90 4.46 17.50
CA LYS A 170 -7.75 3.05 17.89
C LYS A 170 -6.28 2.63 17.97
N LEU A 171 -5.41 3.11 17.09
CA LEU A 171 -3.96 2.93 17.18
C LEU A 171 -3.43 3.50 18.50
N LYS A 172 -3.78 4.74 18.84
CA LYS A 172 -3.32 5.42 20.06
C LYS A 172 -3.81 4.71 21.32
N LEU A 173 -5.01 4.16 21.30
CA LEU A 173 -5.61 3.44 22.43
C LEU A 173 -5.16 1.97 22.52
N GLY A 174 -4.37 1.46 21.56
CA GLY A 174 -4.05 0.03 21.48
C GLY A 174 -5.29 -0.86 21.29
N ALA A 175 -6.39 -0.30 20.79
CA ALA A 175 -7.70 -0.92 20.69
C ALA A 175 -7.89 -1.79 19.42
N TRP A 176 -6.78 -2.29 18.87
CA TRP A 176 -6.77 -3.19 17.71
C TRP A 176 -6.63 -4.67 18.11
N LYS A 177 -6.70 -4.96 19.41
CA LYS A 177 -6.67 -6.32 19.97
C LYS A 177 -8.02 -7.00 19.88
#